data_AF-A0A3M0Z981-F1
#
_entry.id   AF-A0A3M0Z981-F1
#
_cell.length_a   1.000
_cell.length_b   1.000
_cell.length_c   1.000
_cell.angle_alpha   90.00
_cell.angle_beta   90.00
_cell.angle_gamma   90.00
#
_symmetry.space_group_name_H-M   'P 1'
#
loop_
_entity.id
_entity.type
_entity.pdbx_description
1 polymer ?
#
loop_
_entity_poly.entity_id
_entity_poly.type
_entity_poly.pdbx_seq_one_letter_code
_entity_poly.pdbx_strand_id
1 'polypeptide(L)'
;MTDANTTLLIGLTCRTGRQSWQMLIQKEGGADPADVIHRYQRQNRGNDLVDVQIRSGESAAEEITFLSRLSQKLCPDLAGNSGAQTPEGILFTTRNRPTLSLHAQPVLHHFEQVYQWLAGTFNDHSQDERDPFQTLVTCILSLRTRDPVTDAAAKRLFREIPDAQTMLEAHEETIARLIYPVGMYRQKARQLKRIAAILAEHHHGQPPSELDELTKLPGVGRKTANLVRSFAYHLPALCVDTHVHRITNRWGLVRTTTPDETELALKRILPEEYWQGLNPLLVQMGQQICRPTSPRCHACELRAYCAYDQLCEEHRLAGKLNLPSHPSLKFPPPDERPAAPREISPFE
;
A
#
# COMPACT_ATOMS: atom_id res chain seq x y z
N MET A 1 30.44 11.76 0.59
CA MET A 1 31.31 10.80 1.30
C MET A 1 30.39 9.83 2.01
N THR A 2 30.17 8.65 1.46
CA THR A 2 29.29 7.61 2.05
C THR A 2 30.08 6.85 3.10
N ASP A 3 29.58 6.85 4.34
CA ASP A 3 30.23 6.27 5.51
C ASP A 3 30.53 4.77 5.33
N ALA A 4 31.67 4.36 5.88
CA ALA A 4 32.32 3.08 5.63
C ALA A 4 31.72 1.86 6.37
N ASN A 5 30.53 1.98 6.97
CA ASN A 5 29.98 0.95 7.87
C ASN A 5 28.59 0.40 7.47
N THR A 6 28.12 0.63 6.25
CA THR A 6 26.85 0.04 5.80
C THR A 6 27.00 -1.48 5.60
N THR A 7 26.56 -2.25 6.59
CA THR A 7 26.41 -3.70 6.45
C THR A 7 25.22 -3.99 5.54
N LEU A 8 25.50 -4.41 4.31
CA LEU A 8 24.50 -4.85 3.34
C LEU A 8 24.40 -6.37 3.41
N LEU A 9 23.22 -6.89 3.73
CA LEU A 9 22.91 -8.31 3.65
C LEU A 9 22.17 -8.58 2.34
N ILE A 10 22.79 -9.38 1.48
CA ILE A 10 22.27 -9.71 0.15
C ILE A 10 21.93 -11.19 0.11
N GLY A 11 20.65 -11.54 0.08
CA GLY A 11 20.18 -12.90 -0.12
C GLY A 11 20.01 -13.21 -1.61
N LEU A 12 20.86 -14.05 -2.18
CA LEU A 12 20.71 -14.54 -3.56
C LEU A 12 19.99 -15.89 -3.55
N THR A 13 18.93 -16.04 -4.33
CA THR A 13 18.38 -17.37 -4.65
C THR A 13 18.82 -17.76 -6.05
N CYS A 14 19.65 -18.80 -6.15
CA CYS A 14 20.13 -19.34 -7.42
C CYS A 14 19.38 -20.63 -7.75
N ARG A 15 19.15 -20.90 -9.05
CA ARG A 15 18.58 -22.16 -9.52
C ARG A 15 19.48 -22.83 -10.55
N THR A 16 19.71 -24.13 -10.39
CA THR A 16 20.23 -25.02 -11.45
C THR A 16 19.28 -26.18 -11.65
N GLY A 17 18.67 -26.28 -12.83
CA GLY A 17 17.68 -27.33 -13.09
C GLY A 17 16.51 -27.27 -12.08
N ARG A 18 16.32 -28.32 -11.28
CA ARG A 18 15.24 -28.41 -10.26
C ARG A 18 15.66 -28.02 -8.84
N GLN A 19 16.93 -27.68 -8.61
CA GLN A 19 17.43 -27.35 -7.28
C GLN A 19 17.59 -25.84 -7.13
N SER A 20 17.17 -25.32 -5.97
CA SER A 20 17.37 -23.93 -5.56
C SER A 20 18.14 -23.87 -4.25
N TRP A 21 18.99 -22.86 -4.10
CA TRP A 21 19.74 -22.60 -2.87
C TRP A 21 19.89 -21.11 -2.63
N GLN A 22 20.06 -20.77 -1.36
CA GLN A 22 20.15 -19.41 -0.88
C GLN A 22 21.58 -19.12 -0.41
N MET A 23 22.09 -17.95 -0.80
CA MET A 23 23.40 -17.47 -0.35
C MET A 23 23.22 -16.09 0.27
N LEU A 24 23.82 -15.88 1.44
CA LEU A 24 23.82 -14.59 2.11
C LEU A 24 25.20 -13.95 1.93
N ILE A 25 25.27 -12.79 1.27
CA ILE A 25 26.49 -12.02 1.13
C ILE A 25 26.40 -10.88 2.14
N GLN A 26 27.28 -10.92 3.14
CA GLN A 26 27.49 -9.81 4.06
C GLN A 26 28.62 -8.95 3.52
N LYS A 27 28.33 -7.67 3.25
CA LYS A 27 29.34 -6.71 2.78
C LYS A 27 30.03 -6.04 3.95
N GLU A 28 31.35 -6.21 4.02
CA GLU A 28 32.28 -5.37 4.79
C GLU A 28 33.19 -4.62 3.78
N GLY A 29 33.22 -3.27 3.81
CA GLY A 29 34.11 -2.45 2.95
C GLY A 29 33.48 -1.80 1.69
N GLY A 30 34.28 -1.15 0.84
CA GLY A 30 33.85 -0.16 -0.17
C GLY A 30 33.38 -0.65 -1.56
N ALA A 31 33.36 -1.96 -1.85
CA ALA A 31 32.96 -2.46 -3.18
C ALA A 31 31.45 -2.31 -3.44
N ASP A 32 31.03 -1.86 -4.63
CA ASP A 32 29.61 -1.76 -5.00
C ASP A 32 28.95 -3.17 -4.99
N PRO A 33 27.90 -3.40 -4.19
CA PRO A 33 27.29 -4.72 -4.13
C PRO A 33 26.65 -5.17 -5.45
N ALA A 34 26.30 -4.25 -6.35
CA ALA A 34 25.86 -4.62 -7.69
C ALA A 34 27.00 -5.22 -8.53
N ASP A 35 28.25 -4.78 -8.32
CA ASP A 35 29.43 -5.38 -8.97
C ASP A 35 29.78 -6.75 -8.39
N VAL A 36 29.46 -7.00 -7.12
CA VAL A 36 29.63 -8.32 -6.50
C VAL A 36 28.66 -9.33 -7.13
N ILE A 37 27.39 -8.96 -7.24
CA ILE A 37 26.34 -9.82 -7.84
C ILE A 37 26.62 -10.03 -9.34
N HIS A 38 26.96 -8.98 -10.07
CA HIS A 38 27.31 -9.07 -11.49
C HIS A 38 28.54 -9.96 -11.73
N ARG A 39 29.61 -9.83 -10.92
CA ARG A 39 30.78 -10.72 -10.99
C ARG A 39 30.42 -12.17 -10.70
N TYR A 40 29.60 -12.41 -9.68
CA TYR A 40 29.13 -13.75 -9.34
C TYR A 40 28.35 -14.38 -10.51
N GLN A 41 27.45 -13.64 -11.15
CA GLN A 41 26.67 -14.14 -12.28
C GLN A 41 27.54 -14.45 -13.50
N ARG A 42 28.57 -13.64 -13.77
CA ARG A 42 29.58 -13.96 -14.80
C ARG A 42 30.40 -15.21 -14.49
N GLN A 43 30.74 -15.43 -13.24
CA GLN A 43 31.54 -16.58 -12.80
C GLN A 43 30.73 -17.89 -12.78
N ASN A 44 29.41 -17.81 -12.61
CA ASN A 44 28.51 -18.95 -12.49
C ASN A 44 27.55 -19.04 -13.70
N ARG A 45 28.10 -18.95 -14.92
CA ARG A 45 27.35 -19.13 -16.18
C ARG A 45 26.71 -20.52 -16.22
N GLY A 46 25.39 -20.58 -16.01
CA GLY A 46 24.62 -21.84 -15.90
C GLY A 46 23.63 -21.85 -14.73
N ASN A 47 23.78 -20.92 -13.78
CA ASN A 47 22.85 -20.74 -12.67
C ASN A 47 22.02 -19.48 -12.93
N ASP A 48 20.70 -19.64 -13.05
CA ASP A 48 19.81 -18.48 -13.17
C ASP A 48 19.70 -17.82 -11.80
N LEU A 49 19.98 -16.52 -11.74
CA LEU A 49 19.70 -15.70 -10.57
C LEU A 49 18.20 -15.42 -10.55
N VAL A 50 17.49 -15.95 -9.55
CA VAL A 50 16.03 -15.92 -9.51
C VAL A 50 15.50 -14.94 -8.46
N ASP A 51 16.32 -14.59 -7.45
CA ASP A 51 15.99 -13.63 -6.41
C ASP A 51 17.25 -12.89 -5.92
N VAL A 52 17.12 -11.59 -5.65
CA VAL A 52 18.09 -10.80 -4.90
C VAL A 52 17.38 -10.04 -3.77
N GLN A 53 17.43 -10.54 -2.55
CA GLN A 53 16.96 -9.81 -1.37
C GLN A 53 18.05 -8.89 -0.85
N ILE A 54 17.73 -7.64 -0.54
CA ILE A 54 18.67 -6.70 0.05
C ILE A 54 18.06 -6.13 1.33
N ARG A 55 18.85 -6.09 2.39
CA ARG A 55 18.59 -5.25 3.56
C ARG A 55 19.77 -4.30 3.75
N SER A 56 19.56 -3.01 3.48
CA SER A 56 20.48 -1.94 3.90
C SER A 56 20.00 -1.36 5.23
N GLY A 57 20.93 -1.13 6.16
CA GLY A 57 20.61 -0.76 7.53
C GLY A 57 19.99 0.62 7.74
N GLU A 58 20.12 1.59 6.82
CA GLU A 58 20.00 3.01 7.23
C GLU A 58 19.11 3.94 6.37
N SER A 59 18.75 3.62 5.10
CA SER A 59 17.82 4.47 4.32
C SER A 59 17.06 3.76 3.19
N ALA A 60 15.77 4.10 3.02
CA ALA A 60 14.91 3.61 1.93
C ALA A 60 15.34 4.13 0.55
N ALA A 61 15.88 5.35 0.46
CA ALA A 61 16.38 5.93 -0.78
C ALA A 61 17.64 5.19 -1.28
N GLU A 62 18.51 4.76 -0.37
CA GLU A 62 19.66 3.93 -0.70
C GLU A 62 19.24 2.54 -1.18
N GLU A 63 18.23 1.94 -0.53
CA GLU A 63 17.64 0.66 -0.94
C GLU A 63 17.13 0.73 -2.39
N ILE A 64 16.33 1.75 -2.73
CA ILE A 64 15.79 1.97 -4.09
C ILE A 64 16.90 2.26 -5.11
N THR A 65 17.85 3.14 -4.77
CA THR A 65 18.96 3.53 -5.67
C THR A 65 19.88 2.34 -5.96
N PHE A 66 20.11 1.48 -4.97
CA PHE A 66 20.86 0.25 -5.14
C PHE A 66 20.13 -0.73 -6.07
N LEU A 67 18.83 -0.96 -5.79
CA LEU A 67 17.96 -1.81 -6.58
C LEU A 67 17.94 -1.39 -8.06
N SER A 68 17.83 -0.10 -8.34
CA SER A 68 17.89 0.46 -9.71
C SER A 68 19.24 0.17 -10.41
N ARG A 69 20.37 0.42 -9.72
CA ARG A 69 21.72 0.15 -10.25
C ARG A 69 21.96 -1.33 -10.53
N LEU A 70 21.46 -2.20 -9.66
CA LEU A 70 21.55 -3.64 -9.83
C LEU A 70 20.81 -4.09 -11.10
N SER A 71 19.59 -3.59 -11.32
CA SER A 71 18.81 -3.86 -12.54
C SER A 71 19.61 -3.50 -13.80
N GLN A 72 20.18 -2.29 -13.84
CA GLN A 72 20.97 -1.81 -14.99
C GLN A 72 22.19 -2.69 -15.29
N LYS A 73 22.87 -3.21 -14.26
CA LYS A 73 24.07 -4.06 -14.43
C LYS A 73 23.73 -5.51 -14.81
N LEU A 74 22.61 -6.06 -14.36
CA LEU A 74 22.24 -7.45 -14.64
C LEU A 74 21.53 -7.64 -15.99
N CYS A 75 20.80 -6.62 -16.49
CA CYS A 75 20.07 -6.73 -17.77
C CYS A 75 20.93 -7.03 -19.01
N PRO A 76 22.14 -6.46 -19.20
CA PRO A 76 22.94 -6.69 -20.41
C PRO A 76 23.47 -8.12 -20.56
N ASP A 77 23.86 -8.78 -19.48
CA ASP A 77 24.44 -10.13 -19.51
C ASP A 77 23.35 -11.24 -19.66
N LEU A 78 22.08 -10.94 -19.36
CA LEU A 78 20.93 -11.83 -19.60
C LEU A 78 20.45 -11.85 -21.07
N ALA A 79 20.73 -10.79 -21.83
CA ALA A 79 20.40 -10.66 -23.25
C ALA A 79 21.24 -11.60 -24.15
N GLY A 80 22.37 -12.11 -23.65
CA GLY A 80 23.43 -12.68 -24.48
C GLY A 80 23.29 -14.14 -24.91
N ASN A 81 22.26 -14.90 -24.51
CA ASN A 81 22.26 -16.37 -24.72
C ASN A 81 20.96 -17.02 -25.19
N SER A 82 19.93 -16.25 -25.52
CA SER A 82 18.77 -16.78 -26.22
C SER A 82 18.20 -15.64 -27.04
N GLY A 83 17.83 -15.84 -28.31
CA GLY A 83 17.19 -14.81 -29.14
C GLY A 83 15.82 -14.33 -28.63
N ALA A 84 15.57 -14.40 -27.32
CA ALA A 84 14.45 -13.82 -26.62
C ALA A 84 14.82 -12.40 -26.17
N GLN A 85 13.91 -11.47 -26.43
CA GLN A 85 13.97 -10.09 -25.93
C GLN A 85 14.21 -10.10 -24.41
N THR A 86 15.09 -9.20 -23.97
CA THR A 86 15.55 -9.01 -22.59
C THR A 86 14.40 -9.02 -21.57
N PRO A 87 14.42 -9.89 -20.54
CA PRO A 87 13.53 -9.76 -19.41
C PRO A 87 14.06 -8.62 -18.52
N GLU A 88 13.54 -7.42 -18.74
CA GLU A 88 13.67 -6.31 -17.80
C GLU A 88 12.91 -6.67 -16.52
N GLY A 89 13.61 -7.19 -15.51
CA GLY A 89 13.01 -7.46 -14.21
C GLY A 89 13.81 -8.45 -13.36
N ILE A 90 14.47 -7.94 -12.33
CA ILE A 90 14.97 -8.79 -11.23
C ILE A 90 13.75 -9.30 -10.47
N LEU A 91 13.45 -10.59 -10.63
CA LEU A 91 12.37 -11.26 -9.91
C LEU A 91 12.85 -11.55 -8.48
N PHE A 92 11.94 -11.51 -7.50
CA PHE A 92 12.26 -11.95 -6.13
C PHE A 92 11.37 -13.12 -5.76
N THR A 93 11.98 -14.21 -5.31
CA THR A 93 11.36 -15.48 -4.97
C THR A 93 11.77 -15.91 -3.55
N THR A 94 11.13 -15.39 -2.49
CA THR A 94 10.91 -16.08 -1.18
C THR A 94 10.30 -15.15 -0.11
N ARG A 95 10.03 -15.71 1.09
CA ARG A 95 9.27 -15.18 2.25
C ARG A 95 9.68 -13.81 2.79
N ASN A 96 10.87 -13.28 2.50
CA ASN A 96 11.34 -11.96 2.93
C ASN A 96 11.64 -11.06 1.72
N ARG A 97 10.61 -10.69 0.97
CA ARG A 97 10.72 -9.70 -0.12
C ARG A 97 10.94 -8.28 0.44
N PRO A 98 11.72 -7.42 -0.22
CA PRO A 98 11.71 -6.00 0.10
C PRO A 98 10.30 -5.45 -0.11
N THR A 99 9.83 -4.61 0.82
CA THR A 99 8.49 -4.02 0.76
C THR A 99 8.44 -2.83 -0.19
N LEU A 100 9.59 -2.27 -0.59
CA LEU A 100 9.73 -1.24 -1.60
C LEU A 100 9.88 -1.87 -2.99
N SER A 101 9.39 -1.19 -4.00
CA SER A 101 9.49 -1.64 -5.39
C SER A 101 10.65 -0.93 -6.12
N LEU A 102 11.27 -1.65 -7.05
CA LEU A 102 12.29 -1.13 -7.98
C LEU A 102 11.77 0.04 -8.82
N HIS A 103 10.45 0.07 -9.05
CA HIS A 103 9.76 1.09 -9.83
C HIS A 103 9.27 2.27 -8.99
N ALA A 104 9.73 2.42 -7.74
CA ALA A 104 9.25 3.47 -6.87
C ALA A 104 9.75 4.85 -7.32
N GLN A 105 10.95 4.93 -7.91
CA GLN A 105 11.64 6.19 -8.19
C GLN A 105 10.88 7.15 -9.10
N PRO A 106 10.26 6.73 -10.23
CA PRO A 106 9.50 7.64 -11.09
C PRO A 106 8.34 8.34 -10.34
N VAL A 107 7.60 7.60 -9.52
CA VAL A 107 6.48 8.16 -8.74
C VAL A 107 6.99 9.01 -7.58
N LEU A 108 8.04 8.58 -6.88
CA LEU A 108 8.61 9.34 -5.78
C LEU A 108 9.21 10.68 -6.22
N HIS A 109 9.90 10.69 -7.36
CA HIS A 109 10.50 11.92 -7.93
C HIS A 109 9.43 12.96 -8.29
N HIS A 110 8.24 12.51 -8.68
CA HIS A 110 7.11 13.36 -9.06
C HIS A 110 5.95 13.32 -8.06
N PHE A 111 6.21 12.95 -6.79
CA PHE A 111 5.13 12.65 -5.86
C PHE A 111 4.27 13.89 -5.54
N GLU A 112 4.90 15.06 -5.46
CA GLU A 112 4.19 16.32 -5.27
C GLU A 112 3.22 16.60 -6.43
N GLN A 113 3.67 16.45 -7.69
CA GLN A 113 2.82 16.65 -8.87
C GLN A 113 1.70 15.61 -8.92
N VAL A 114 2.00 14.36 -8.58
CA VAL A 114 1.00 13.29 -8.45
C VAL A 114 -0.05 13.67 -7.41
N TYR A 115 0.37 14.18 -6.25
CA TYR A 115 -0.54 14.60 -5.18
C TYR A 115 -1.39 15.81 -5.59
N GLN A 116 -0.77 16.83 -6.20
CA GLN A 116 -1.48 18.02 -6.68
C GLN A 116 -2.54 17.67 -7.71
N TRP A 117 -2.24 16.76 -8.64
CA TRP A 117 -3.23 16.27 -9.60
C TRP A 117 -4.41 15.57 -8.89
N LEU A 118 -4.13 14.70 -7.92
CA LEU A 118 -5.18 14.05 -7.13
C LEU A 118 -6.06 15.07 -6.42
N ALA A 119 -5.45 16.04 -5.74
CA ALA A 119 -6.14 17.08 -4.98
C ALA A 119 -6.93 18.06 -5.88
N GLY A 120 -6.47 18.29 -7.12
CA GLY A 120 -7.20 19.06 -8.13
C GLY A 120 -8.34 18.30 -8.80
N THR A 121 -8.27 16.96 -8.82
CA THR A 121 -9.26 16.08 -9.49
C THR A 121 -10.35 15.59 -8.54
N PHE A 122 -10.00 15.32 -7.29
CA PHE A 122 -10.86 14.68 -6.29
C PHE A 122 -11.01 15.55 -5.06
N ASN A 123 -12.12 15.37 -4.33
CA ASN A 123 -12.37 16.15 -3.13
C ASN A 123 -11.58 15.60 -1.94
N ASP A 124 -10.56 16.34 -1.49
CA ASP A 124 -9.89 16.06 -0.23
C ASP A 124 -10.75 16.53 0.95
N HIS A 125 -11.48 15.59 1.54
CA HIS A 125 -12.31 15.82 2.74
C HIS A 125 -11.56 15.47 4.03
N SER A 126 -10.23 15.29 3.98
CA SER A 126 -9.45 14.92 5.15
C SER A 126 -9.32 16.02 6.20
N GLN A 127 -9.52 17.27 5.79
CA GLN A 127 -9.44 18.46 6.64
C GLN A 127 -10.81 18.96 7.11
N ASP A 128 -11.90 18.28 6.75
CA ASP A 128 -13.23 18.61 7.27
C ASP A 128 -13.25 18.46 8.80
N GLU A 129 -13.80 19.43 9.51
CA GLU A 129 -13.98 19.33 10.96
C GLU A 129 -14.94 18.19 11.31
N ARG A 130 -14.52 17.31 12.22
CA ARG A 130 -15.32 16.16 12.64
C ARG A 130 -15.24 15.94 14.13
N ASP A 131 -16.39 15.62 14.72
CA ASP A 131 -16.44 15.16 16.10
C ASP A 131 -15.75 13.77 16.24
N PRO A 132 -14.84 13.58 17.21
CA PRO A 132 -14.14 12.30 17.38
C PRO A 132 -15.06 11.12 17.66
N PHE A 133 -16.09 11.29 18.48
CA PHE A 133 -17.05 10.23 18.79
C PHE A 133 -17.83 9.82 17.54
N GLN A 134 -18.38 10.79 16.80
CA GLN A 134 -19.12 10.51 15.57
C GLN A 134 -18.21 9.90 14.50
N THR A 135 -16.94 10.32 14.42
CA THR A 135 -15.95 9.74 13.50
C THR A 135 -15.71 8.27 13.81
N LEU A 136 -15.46 7.94 15.09
CA LEU A 136 -15.27 6.56 15.55
C LEU A 136 -16.50 5.69 15.23
N VAL A 137 -17.70 6.16 15.60
CA VAL A 137 -18.95 5.44 15.38
C VAL A 137 -19.17 5.22 13.87
N THR A 138 -18.99 6.24 13.04
CA THR A 138 -19.12 6.13 11.58
C THR A 138 -18.14 5.11 11.00
N CYS A 139 -16.88 5.10 11.48
CA CYS A 139 -15.90 4.10 11.05
C CYS A 139 -16.31 2.67 11.43
N ILE A 140 -16.96 2.46 12.57
CA ILE A 140 -17.47 1.14 12.97
C ILE A 140 -18.67 0.74 12.11
N LEU A 141 -19.56 1.70 11.80
CA LEU A 141 -20.70 1.46 10.92
C LEU A 141 -20.25 1.08 9.50
N SER A 142 -19.17 1.69 8.99
CA SER A 142 -18.66 1.41 7.62
C SER A 142 -18.07 0.01 7.46
N LEU A 143 -17.68 -0.67 8.55
CA LEU A 143 -17.15 -2.04 8.47
C LEU A 143 -18.14 -2.97 7.76
N ARG A 144 -17.75 -3.48 6.58
CA ARG A 144 -18.57 -4.33 5.71
C ARG A 144 -19.92 -3.71 5.30
N THR A 145 -19.99 -2.38 5.19
CA THR A 145 -21.18 -1.64 4.76
C THR A 145 -20.77 -0.59 3.73
N ARG A 146 -21.59 -0.40 2.68
CA ARG A 146 -21.30 0.59 1.63
C ARG A 146 -21.47 2.01 2.16
N ASP A 147 -20.62 2.93 1.73
CA ASP A 147 -20.58 4.32 2.21
C ASP A 147 -21.95 5.00 2.20
N PRO A 148 -22.77 4.97 1.12
CA PRO A 148 -24.08 5.63 1.15
C PRO A 148 -25.05 5.08 2.21
N VAL A 149 -24.91 3.80 2.58
CA VAL A 149 -25.72 3.18 3.65
C VAL A 149 -25.20 3.62 5.01
N THR A 150 -23.88 3.68 5.16
CA THR A 150 -23.21 4.17 6.36
C THR A 150 -23.58 5.62 6.64
N ASP A 151 -23.48 6.50 5.65
CA ASP A 151 -23.72 7.95 5.80
C ASP A 151 -25.18 8.23 6.19
N ALA A 152 -26.12 7.55 5.53
CA ALA A 152 -27.54 7.66 5.85
C ALA A 152 -27.87 7.16 7.27
N ALA A 153 -27.22 6.08 7.72
CA ALA A 153 -27.37 5.54 9.05
C ALA A 153 -26.75 6.43 10.13
N ALA A 154 -25.52 6.92 9.90
CA ALA A 154 -24.81 7.84 10.77
C ALA A 154 -25.61 9.14 10.96
N LYS A 155 -26.06 9.76 9.87
CA LYS A 155 -26.89 10.98 9.92
C LYS A 155 -28.20 10.78 10.68
N ARG A 156 -28.80 9.60 10.63
CA ARG A 156 -30.02 9.29 11.38
C ARG A 156 -29.71 9.05 12.86
N LEU A 157 -28.65 8.30 13.15
CA LEU A 157 -28.18 8.02 14.50
C LEU A 157 -27.82 9.30 15.25
N PHE A 158 -26.96 10.16 14.70
CA PHE A 158 -26.46 11.35 15.40
C PHE A 158 -27.50 12.47 15.54
N ARG A 159 -28.64 12.38 14.85
CA ARG A 159 -29.79 13.26 15.12
C ARG A 159 -30.45 12.96 16.47
N GLU A 160 -30.38 11.71 16.94
CA GLU A 160 -31.00 11.28 18.20
C GLU A 160 -29.96 10.93 19.27
N ILE A 161 -28.77 10.47 18.87
CA ILE A 161 -27.70 9.97 19.75
C ILE A 161 -26.37 10.57 19.29
N PRO A 162 -26.09 11.86 19.60
CA PRO A 162 -24.94 12.59 19.06
C PRO A 162 -23.60 12.27 19.78
N ASP A 163 -23.65 11.78 21.01
CA ASP A 163 -22.48 11.63 21.89
C ASP A 163 -22.47 10.29 22.66
N ALA A 164 -21.35 10.00 23.34
CA ALA A 164 -21.15 8.77 24.10
C ALA A 164 -22.12 8.63 25.28
N GLN A 165 -22.47 9.71 25.95
CA GLN A 165 -23.37 9.67 27.10
C GLN A 165 -24.77 9.23 26.66
N THR A 166 -25.30 9.87 25.62
CA THR A 166 -26.60 9.53 25.04
C THR A 166 -26.60 8.10 24.48
N MET A 167 -25.48 7.65 23.89
CA MET A 167 -25.31 6.27 23.41
C MET A 167 -25.36 5.24 24.53
N LEU A 168 -24.79 5.57 25.69
CA LEU A 168 -24.80 4.70 26.87
C LEU A 168 -26.21 4.56 27.46
N GLU A 169 -26.97 5.65 27.49
CA GLU A 169 -28.34 5.70 28.01
C GLU A 169 -29.35 5.02 27.07
N ALA A 170 -29.15 5.08 25.76
CA ALA A 170 -30.06 4.53 24.77
C ALA A 170 -30.21 2.99 24.84
N HIS A 171 -31.42 2.47 24.66
CA HIS A 171 -31.67 1.03 24.52
C HIS A 171 -31.01 0.47 23.25
N GLU A 172 -30.46 -0.75 23.33
CA GLU A 172 -29.80 -1.41 22.19
C GLU A 172 -30.73 -1.56 20.98
N GLU A 173 -32.01 -1.83 21.21
CA GLU A 173 -33.04 -1.93 20.16
C GLU A 173 -33.22 -0.60 19.41
N THR A 174 -33.16 0.53 20.13
CA THR A 174 -33.23 1.86 19.53
C THR A 174 -32.02 2.12 18.65
N ILE A 175 -30.81 1.86 19.16
CA ILE A 175 -29.57 2.00 18.37
C ILE A 175 -29.63 1.11 17.12
N ALA A 176 -30.02 -0.15 17.28
CA ALA A 176 -30.15 -1.12 16.18
C ALA A 176 -31.14 -0.65 15.11
N ARG A 177 -32.29 -0.09 15.51
CA ARG A 177 -33.28 0.50 14.60
C ARG A 177 -32.70 1.72 13.86
N LEU A 178 -32.00 2.60 14.58
CA LEU A 178 -31.40 3.80 14.01
C LEU A 178 -30.30 3.49 13.01
N ILE A 179 -29.56 2.39 13.14
CA ILE A 179 -28.48 2.06 12.21
C ILE A 179 -28.87 1.04 11.15
N TYR A 180 -30.10 0.51 11.14
CA TYR A 180 -30.57 -0.37 10.06
C TYR A 180 -30.59 0.37 8.70
N PRO A 181 -30.14 -0.21 7.56
CA PRO A 181 -29.76 -1.60 7.33
C PRO A 181 -28.24 -1.86 7.33
N VAL A 182 -27.45 -1.15 8.15
CA VAL A 182 -26.01 -1.39 8.28
C VAL A 182 -25.73 -2.89 8.51
N GLY A 183 -24.67 -3.41 7.86
CA GLY A 183 -24.27 -4.81 8.02
C GLY A 183 -23.99 -5.14 9.47
N MET A 184 -24.53 -6.26 9.97
CA MET A 184 -24.40 -6.69 11.37
C MET A 184 -24.93 -5.68 12.41
N TYR A 185 -25.92 -4.85 12.05
CA TYR A 185 -26.43 -3.77 12.90
C TYR A 185 -26.74 -4.17 14.36
N ARG A 186 -27.32 -5.34 14.62
CA ARG A 186 -27.59 -5.79 16.01
C ARG A 186 -26.31 -6.00 16.84
N GLN A 187 -25.26 -6.54 16.22
CA GLN A 187 -23.96 -6.72 16.87
C GLN A 187 -23.27 -5.37 17.05
N LYS A 188 -23.33 -4.50 16.04
CA LYS A 188 -22.78 -3.14 16.12
C LYS A 188 -23.47 -2.30 17.19
N ALA A 189 -24.80 -2.38 17.35
CA ALA A 189 -25.51 -1.67 18.41
C ALA A 189 -24.98 -2.03 19.81
N ARG A 190 -24.83 -3.33 20.10
CA ARG A 190 -24.17 -3.82 21.33
C ARG A 190 -22.75 -3.31 21.48
N GLN A 191 -21.97 -3.36 20.41
CA GLN A 191 -20.58 -2.92 20.41
C GLN A 191 -20.46 -1.42 20.68
N LEU A 192 -21.26 -0.59 20.03
CA LEU A 192 -21.29 0.86 20.21
C LEU A 192 -21.64 1.25 21.65
N LYS A 193 -22.61 0.57 22.25
CA LYS A 193 -22.96 0.79 23.66
C LYS A 193 -21.83 0.41 24.62
N ARG A 194 -21.11 -0.69 24.35
CA ARG A 194 -19.90 -1.07 25.11
C ARG A 194 -18.77 -0.04 24.97
N ILE A 195 -18.55 0.47 23.76
CA ILE A 195 -17.57 1.53 23.52
C ILE A 195 -17.94 2.78 24.32
N ALA A 196 -19.21 3.21 24.25
CA ALA A 196 -19.68 4.35 25.01
C ALA A 196 -19.44 4.20 26.53
N ALA A 197 -19.67 3.01 27.08
CA ALA A 197 -19.35 2.71 28.48
C ALA A 197 -17.85 2.87 28.81
N ILE A 198 -16.96 2.29 27.98
CA ILE A 198 -15.51 2.40 28.14
C ILE A 198 -15.06 3.86 28.05
N LEU A 199 -15.60 4.62 27.09
CA LEU A 199 -15.28 6.04 26.92
C LEU A 199 -15.73 6.86 28.13
N ALA A 200 -16.92 6.61 28.66
CA ALA A 200 -17.42 7.29 29.85
C ALA A 200 -16.56 7.00 31.09
N GLU A 201 -16.13 5.75 31.27
CA GLU A 201 -15.35 5.30 32.44
C GLU A 201 -13.89 5.76 32.41
N HIS A 202 -13.23 5.70 31.25
CA HIS A 202 -11.78 5.86 31.16
C HIS A 202 -11.32 7.08 30.34
N HIS A 203 -12.20 7.69 29.55
CA HIS A 203 -11.83 8.73 28.59
C HIS A 203 -12.78 9.94 28.59
N HIS A 204 -13.50 10.18 29.69
CA HIS A 204 -14.41 11.33 29.86
C HIS A 204 -15.44 11.49 28.72
N GLY A 205 -15.91 10.37 28.18
CA GLY A 205 -16.90 10.33 27.09
C GLY A 205 -16.33 10.61 25.69
N GLN A 206 -15.02 10.79 25.54
CA GLN A 206 -14.38 11.12 24.25
C GLN A 206 -13.38 10.05 23.82
N PRO A 207 -13.35 9.63 22.54
CA PRO A 207 -12.31 8.72 22.05
C PRO A 207 -10.91 9.31 22.26
N PRO A 208 -9.92 8.56 22.78
CA PRO A 208 -8.56 9.08 22.90
C PRO A 208 -7.92 9.31 21.51
N SER A 209 -6.90 10.17 21.44
CA SER A 209 -6.10 10.40 20.22
C SER A 209 -4.93 9.42 20.06
N GLU A 210 -4.59 8.69 21.13
CA GLU A 210 -3.49 7.72 21.14
C GLU A 210 -3.87 6.41 20.44
N LEU A 211 -2.97 5.91 19.59
CA LEU A 211 -3.20 4.72 18.77
C LEU A 211 -3.48 3.49 19.63
N ASP A 212 -2.63 3.25 20.64
CA ASP A 212 -2.73 2.06 21.47
C ASP A 212 -4.02 2.05 22.29
N GLU A 213 -4.44 3.20 22.83
CA GLU A 213 -5.72 3.32 23.55
C GLU A 213 -6.92 3.09 22.63
N LEU A 214 -6.93 3.70 21.43
CA LEU A 214 -8.00 3.46 20.45
C LEU A 214 -8.13 1.98 20.08
N THR A 215 -7.02 1.26 19.94
CA THR A 215 -7.05 -0.17 19.59
C THR A 215 -7.51 -1.10 20.72
N LYS A 216 -7.61 -0.60 21.96
CA LYS A 216 -8.25 -1.34 23.07
C LYS A 216 -9.78 -1.33 22.96
N LEU A 217 -10.36 -0.39 22.22
CA LEU A 217 -11.80 -0.32 22.03
C LEU A 217 -12.29 -1.53 21.21
N PRO A 218 -13.41 -2.18 21.61
CA PRO A 218 -13.87 -3.39 20.97
C PRO A 218 -14.18 -3.16 19.49
N GLY A 219 -13.58 -3.97 18.62
CA GLY A 219 -13.72 -3.92 17.16
C GLY A 219 -13.07 -2.71 16.49
N VAL A 220 -12.18 -2.01 17.18
CA VAL A 220 -11.31 -0.97 16.61
C VAL A 220 -9.93 -1.58 16.34
N GLY A 221 -9.63 -1.81 15.07
CA GLY A 221 -8.29 -2.20 14.64
C GLY A 221 -7.40 -0.99 14.34
N ARG A 222 -6.11 -1.24 14.07
CA ARG A 222 -5.11 -0.20 13.75
C ARG A 222 -5.56 0.76 12.63
N LYS A 223 -6.19 0.24 11.57
CA LYS A 223 -6.75 1.07 10.48
C LYS A 223 -7.84 2.03 10.99
N THR A 224 -8.82 1.51 11.73
CA THR A 224 -9.93 2.33 12.28
C THR A 224 -9.39 3.38 13.24
N ALA A 225 -8.42 3.01 14.09
CA ALA A 225 -7.76 3.96 14.97
C ALA A 225 -7.03 5.05 14.18
N ASN A 226 -6.24 4.70 13.15
CA ASN A 226 -5.59 5.69 12.29
C ASN A 226 -6.59 6.60 11.57
N LEU A 227 -7.77 6.11 11.17
CA LEU A 227 -8.81 6.95 10.57
C LEU A 227 -9.36 7.99 11.55
N VAL A 228 -9.59 7.61 12.81
CA VAL A 228 -10.01 8.55 13.86
C VAL A 228 -8.90 9.57 14.14
N ARG A 229 -7.65 9.13 14.28
CA ARG A 229 -6.49 10.00 14.49
C ARG A 229 -6.29 11.01 13.35
N SER A 230 -6.42 10.53 12.11
CA SER A 230 -6.28 11.35 10.92
C SER A 230 -7.44 12.35 10.80
N PHE A 231 -8.69 11.87 10.77
CA PHE A 231 -9.83 12.70 10.40
C PHE A 231 -10.46 13.50 11.55
N ALA A 232 -10.35 13.05 12.80
CA ALA A 232 -10.93 13.78 13.93
C ALA A 232 -9.88 14.61 14.68
N TYR A 233 -8.63 14.16 14.69
CA TYR A 233 -7.55 14.82 15.43
C TYR A 233 -6.49 15.49 14.55
N HIS A 234 -6.60 15.38 13.22
CA HIS A 234 -5.65 15.93 12.25
C HIS A 234 -4.19 15.53 12.56
N LEU A 235 -4.00 14.33 13.12
CA LEU A 235 -2.68 13.78 13.42
C LEU A 235 -2.11 13.08 12.17
N PRO A 236 -0.77 13.10 11.98
CA PRO A 236 -0.13 12.43 10.85
C PRO A 236 -0.33 10.91 10.93
N ALA A 237 -1.34 10.42 10.21
CA ALA A 237 -1.74 9.01 10.22
C ALA A 237 -2.09 8.53 8.80
N LEU A 238 -1.21 7.69 8.25
CA LEU A 238 -1.43 7.07 6.95
C LEU A 238 -2.45 5.93 7.04
N CYS A 239 -3.62 6.12 6.45
CA CYS A 239 -4.70 5.13 6.45
C CYS A 239 -4.67 4.27 5.19
N VAL A 240 -4.17 3.04 5.30
CA VAL A 240 -4.15 2.11 4.16
C VAL A 240 -5.39 1.21 4.14
N ASP A 241 -6.20 1.34 3.10
CA ASP A 241 -7.31 0.45 2.80
C ASP A 241 -7.05 -0.36 1.52
N THR A 242 -8.08 -1.02 0.97
CA THR A 242 -7.96 -1.79 -0.27
C THR A 242 -7.68 -0.92 -1.50
N HIS A 243 -8.05 0.37 -1.48
CA HIS A 243 -7.77 1.32 -2.56
C HIS A 243 -6.32 1.78 -2.50
N VAL A 244 -5.89 2.32 -1.36
CA VAL A 244 -4.50 2.77 -1.13
C VAL A 244 -3.54 1.61 -1.35
N HIS A 245 -3.80 0.44 -0.77
CA HIS A 245 -2.97 -0.75 -0.95
C HIS A 245 -2.83 -1.12 -2.43
N ARG A 246 -3.94 -1.25 -3.15
CA ARG A 246 -3.92 -1.64 -4.57
C ARG A 246 -3.22 -0.60 -5.43
N ILE A 247 -3.55 0.67 -5.27
CA ILE A 247 -3.07 1.74 -6.14
C ILE A 247 -1.58 1.97 -5.94
N THR A 248 -1.10 2.08 -4.70
CA THR A 248 0.32 2.31 -4.41
C THR A 248 1.21 1.15 -4.84
N ASN A 249 0.70 -0.09 -4.74
CA ASN A 249 1.39 -1.23 -5.34
C ASN A 249 1.40 -1.17 -6.89
N ARG A 250 0.30 -0.77 -7.54
CA ARG A 250 0.22 -0.66 -9.02
C ARG A 250 1.05 0.49 -9.57
N TRP A 251 1.18 1.57 -8.82
CA TRP A 251 2.10 2.67 -9.11
C TRP A 251 3.56 2.23 -9.05
N GLY A 252 3.85 1.11 -8.38
CA GLY A 252 5.21 0.63 -8.21
C GLY A 252 5.94 1.25 -7.03
N LEU A 253 5.25 1.87 -6.07
CA LEU A 253 5.87 2.40 -4.85
C LEU A 253 6.28 1.27 -3.89
N VAL A 254 5.43 0.25 -3.78
CA VAL A 254 5.58 -0.84 -2.80
C VAL A 254 5.31 -2.20 -3.43
N ARG A 255 5.87 -3.25 -2.82
CA ARG A 255 5.70 -4.67 -3.19
C ARG A 255 5.23 -5.48 -1.98
N THR A 256 3.95 -5.34 -1.64
CA THR A 256 3.38 -5.84 -0.37
C THR A 256 2.13 -6.69 -0.59
N THR A 257 1.79 -7.57 0.35
CA THR A 257 0.55 -8.41 0.30
C THR A 257 -0.55 -7.90 1.18
N THR A 258 -0.20 -7.16 2.22
CA THR A 258 -1.16 -6.71 3.24
C THR A 258 -1.16 -5.19 3.33
N PRO A 259 -2.31 -4.58 3.69
CA PRO A 259 -2.38 -3.15 3.98
C PRO A 259 -1.38 -2.71 5.06
N ASP A 260 -1.16 -3.53 6.08
CA ASP A 260 -0.24 -3.23 7.17
C ASP A 260 1.22 -3.15 6.68
N GLU A 261 1.65 -4.08 5.82
CA GLU A 261 2.96 -4.00 5.16
C GLU A 261 3.08 -2.73 4.31
N THR A 262 2.01 -2.39 3.57
CA THR A 262 1.98 -1.16 2.77
C THR A 262 2.08 0.10 3.62
N GLU A 263 1.38 0.17 4.75
CA GLU A 263 1.44 1.32 5.67
C GLU A 263 2.88 1.55 6.14
N LEU A 264 3.52 0.51 6.65
CA LEU A 264 4.90 0.57 7.13
C LEU A 264 5.88 0.96 6.01
N ALA A 265 5.69 0.43 4.79
CA ALA A 265 6.56 0.74 3.66
C ALA A 265 6.39 2.18 3.15
N LEU A 266 5.14 2.66 3.04
CA LEU A 266 4.85 4.01 2.59
C LEU A 266 5.31 5.07 3.58
N LYS A 267 5.17 4.83 4.90
CA LYS A 267 5.70 5.73 5.93
C LYS A 267 7.21 5.96 5.83
N ARG A 268 7.96 5.01 5.26
CA ARG A 268 9.41 5.14 5.06
C ARG A 268 9.81 6.01 3.87
N ILE A 269 8.88 6.26 2.93
CA ILE A 269 9.21 6.89 1.63
C ILE A 269 8.36 8.13 1.29
N LEU A 270 7.18 8.28 1.90
CA LEU A 270 6.29 9.41 1.65
C LEU A 270 6.44 10.48 2.72
N PRO A 271 6.52 11.78 2.35
CA PRO A 271 6.52 12.88 3.33
C PRO A 271 5.22 12.91 4.16
N GLU A 272 5.35 13.25 5.45
CA GLU A 272 4.25 13.21 6.42
C GLU A 272 3.10 14.16 6.07
N GLU A 273 3.39 15.29 5.43
CA GLU A 273 2.37 16.29 5.07
C GLU A 273 1.28 15.76 4.13
N TYR A 274 1.57 14.68 3.38
CA TYR A 274 0.62 14.10 2.43
C TYR A 274 -0.19 12.93 3.01
N TRP A 275 0.15 12.43 4.20
CA TRP A 275 -0.42 11.17 4.72
C TRP A 275 -1.93 11.24 4.94
N GLN A 276 -2.40 12.38 5.46
CA GLN A 276 -3.81 12.58 5.82
C GLN A 276 -4.73 12.64 4.59
N GLY A 277 -4.35 13.38 3.56
CA GLY A 277 -5.16 13.52 2.33
C GLY A 277 -5.05 12.34 1.36
N LEU A 278 -4.02 11.49 1.49
CA LEU A 278 -3.81 10.40 0.53
C LEU A 278 -4.98 9.40 0.48
N ASN A 279 -5.54 9.00 1.62
CA ASN A 279 -6.63 8.02 1.65
C ASN A 279 -7.90 8.48 0.88
N PRO A 280 -8.52 9.63 1.21
CA PRO A 280 -9.76 10.06 0.55
C PRO A 280 -9.58 10.29 -0.95
N LEU A 281 -8.41 10.77 -1.37
CA LEU A 281 -8.07 10.96 -2.79
C LEU A 281 -7.96 9.62 -3.53
N LEU A 282 -7.21 8.66 -2.96
CA LEU A 282 -7.02 7.34 -3.58
C LEU A 282 -8.27 6.47 -3.56
N VAL A 283 -9.16 6.64 -2.57
CA VAL A 283 -10.48 5.98 -2.57
C VAL A 283 -11.27 6.39 -3.81
N GLN A 284 -11.41 7.69 -4.06
CA GLN A 284 -12.14 8.23 -5.22
C GLN A 284 -11.48 7.80 -6.55
N MET A 285 -10.16 7.93 -6.66
CA MET A 285 -9.42 7.46 -7.83
C MET A 285 -9.64 5.95 -8.06
N GLY A 286 -9.63 5.15 -7.00
CA GLY A 286 -9.81 3.70 -7.09
C GLY A 286 -11.23 3.25 -7.44
N GLN A 287 -12.24 4.08 -7.15
CA GLN A 287 -13.63 3.84 -7.55
C GLN A 287 -13.87 4.25 -9.02
N GLN A 288 -13.25 5.35 -9.47
CA GLN A 288 -13.53 5.93 -10.78
C GLN A 288 -12.58 5.44 -11.89
N ILE A 289 -11.26 5.43 -11.61
CA ILE A 289 -10.18 5.23 -12.60
C ILE A 289 -9.43 3.91 -12.35
N CYS A 290 -8.72 3.79 -11.23
CA CYS A 290 -7.86 2.63 -10.92
C CYS A 290 -8.66 1.48 -10.28
N ARG A 291 -9.66 1.00 -11.02
CA ARG A 291 -10.61 -0.03 -10.59
C ARG A 291 -9.92 -1.38 -10.35
N PRO A 292 -10.46 -2.24 -9.46
CA PRO A 292 -9.91 -3.57 -9.23
C PRO A 292 -9.78 -4.39 -10.52
N THR A 293 -10.83 -4.40 -11.34
CA THR A 293 -10.87 -5.06 -12.64
C THR A 293 -10.92 -4.00 -13.74
N SER A 294 -10.17 -4.21 -14.82
CA SER A 294 -10.12 -3.34 -16.00
C SER A 294 -9.96 -1.84 -15.64
N PRO A 295 -8.84 -1.46 -14.99
CA PRO A 295 -8.58 -0.05 -14.68
C PRO A 295 -8.59 0.80 -15.96
N ARG A 296 -9.09 2.02 -15.86
CA ARG A 296 -9.21 2.96 -17.00
C ARG A 296 -7.89 3.69 -17.23
N CYS A 297 -6.80 2.95 -17.48
CA CYS A 297 -5.45 3.50 -17.60
C CYS A 297 -5.31 4.53 -18.73
N HIS A 298 -6.10 4.39 -19.80
CA HIS A 298 -6.12 5.36 -20.91
C HIS A 298 -6.66 6.75 -20.51
N ALA A 299 -7.44 6.83 -19.42
CA ALA A 299 -8.01 8.06 -18.89
C ALA A 299 -7.30 8.52 -17.60
N CYS A 300 -6.11 7.97 -17.30
CA CYS A 300 -5.36 8.25 -16.10
C CYS A 300 -4.15 9.13 -16.44
N GLU A 301 -4.15 10.40 -16.02
CA GLU A 301 -3.02 11.31 -16.30
C GLU A 301 -1.73 10.89 -15.58
N LEU A 302 -1.85 10.14 -14.48
CA LEU A 302 -0.72 9.55 -13.77
C LEU A 302 -0.08 8.35 -14.49
N ARG A 303 -0.56 7.99 -15.69
CA ARG A 303 -0.10 6.81 -16.44
C ARG A 303 1.39 6.87 -16.74
N ALA A 304 1.93 8.04 -17.07
CA ALA A 304 3.34 8.22 -17.40
C ALA A 304 4.29 7.86 -16.24
N TYR A 305 3.85 8.05 -14.99
CA TYR A 305 4.63 7.75 -13.79
C TYR A 305 4.35 6.34 -13.24
N CYS A 306 3.25 5.71 -13.65
CA CYS A 306 2.72 4.49 -13.06
C CYS A 306 3.39 3.23 -13.62
N ALA A 307 3.93 2.39 -12.74
CA ALA A 307 4.59 1.14 -13.11
C ALA A 307 3.65 -0.01 -13.56
N TYR A 308 2.35 0.23 -13.73
CA TYR A 308 1.36 -0.84 -13.90
C TYR A 308 1.60 -1.70 -15.14
N ASP A 309 2.14 -1.15 -16.23
CA ASP A 309 2.43 -1.92 -17.45
C ASP A 309 3.69 -2.77 -17.32
N GLN A 310 4.72 -2.22 -16.69
CA GLN A 310 5.95 -2.92 -16.36
C GLN A 310 5.63 -4.11 -15.46
N LEU A 311 4.82 -3.87 -14.42
CA LEU A 311 4.30 -4.89 -13.51
C LEU A 311 3.41 -5.95 -14.22
N CYS A 312 2.65 -5.53 -15.23
CA CYS A 312 1.87 -6.43 -16.10
C CYS A 312 2.75 -7.36 -16.95
N GLU A 313 3.83 -6.81 -17.51
CA GLU A 313 4.86 -7.54 -18.27
C GLU A 313 5.59 -8.54 -17.36
N GLU A 314 6.08 -8.07 -16.21
CA GLU A 314 6.74 -8.90 -15.20
C GLU A 314 5.90 -10.10 -14.80
N HIS A 315 4.60 -9.90 -14.52
CA HIS A 315 3.71 -11.01 -14.17
C HIS A 315 3.58 -12.02 -15.31
N ARG A 316 3.52 -11.56 -16.57
CA ARG A 316 3.42 -12.45 -17.74
C ARG A 316 4.70 -13.27 -17.91
N LEU A 317 5.87 -12.64 -17.77
CA LEU A 317 7.17 -13.29 -17.83
C LEU A 317 7.33 -14.29 -16.68
N ALA A 318 6.97 -13.89 -15.45
CA ALA A 318 7.00 -14.75 -14.28
C ALA A 318 6.13 -16.00 -14.49
N GLY A 319 4.94 -15.86 -15.07
CA GLY A 319 4.08 -16.99 -15.43
C GLY A 319 4.73 -17.97 -16.41
N LYS A 320 5.38 -17.46 -17.48
CA LYS A 320 6.13 -18.31 -18.45
C LYS A 320 7.29 -19.06 -17.81
N LEU A 321 7.94 -18.46 -16.82
CA LEU A 321 9.12 -19.00 -16.13
C LEU A 321 8.78 -19.82 -14.87
N ASN A 322 7.48 -19.95 -14.54
CA ASN A 322 6.98 -20.56 -13.31
C ASN A 322 7.58 -19.92 -12.03
N LEU A 323 7.63 -18.59 -12.02
CA LEU A 323 8.15 -17.76 -10.94
C LEU A 323 6.99 -17.02 -10.22
N PRO A 324 7.14 -16.72 -8.92
CA PRO A 324 6.15 -15.92 -8.21
C PRO A 324 6.12 -14.51 -8.78
N SER A 325 4.91 -14.02 -9.03
CA SER A 325 4.69 -12.68 -9.58
C SER A 325 4.60 -11.61 -8.49
N HIS A 326 4.38 -10.36 -8.89
CA HIS A 326 4.16 -9.28 -7.94
C HIS A 326 2.95 -9.60 -7.03
N PRO A 327 3.12 -9.59 -5.69
CA PRO A 327 2.13 -10.09 -4.74
C PRO A 327 0.76 -9.43 -4.78
N SER A 328 0.71 -8.14 -5.10
CA SER A 328 -0.53 -7.36 -5.16
C SER A 328 -1.27 -7.50 -6.50
N LEU A 329 -0.64 -8.10 -7.51
CA LEU A 329 -1.20 -8.22 -8.84
C LEU A 329 -1.97 -9.53 -8.95
N LYS A 330 -3.22 -9.51 -8.49
CA LYS A 330 -4.21 -10.53 -8.86
C LYS A 330 -4.74 -10.19 -10.26
N PHE A 331 -3.96 -10.47 -11.30
CA PHE A 331 -4.43 -10.26 -12.68
C PHE A 331 -5.49 -11.30 -13.07
N PRO A 332 -6.51 -10.92 -13.87
CA PRO A 332 -7.21 -11.88 -14.70
C PRO A 332 -6.23 -12.51 -15.71
N PRO A 333 -6.54 -13.72 -16.23
CA PRO A 333 -5.68 -14.44 -17.14
C PRO A 333 -5.30 -13.62 -18.39
N PRO A 334 -4.19 -13.98 -19.08
CA PRO A 334 -3.57 -13.17 -20.13
C PRO A 334 -4.49 -12.74 -21.28
N ASP A 335 -5.51 -13.54 -21.59
CA ASP A 335 -6.38 -13.37 -22.76
C ASP A 335 -7.41 -12.22 -22.64
N GLU A 336 -7.49 -11.55 -21.49
CA GLU A 336 -8.49 -10.50 -21.22
C GLU A 336 -7.92 -9.07 -21.22
N ARG A 337 -6.64 -8.86 -21.59
CA ARG A 337 -6.04 -7.52 -21.58
C ARG A 337 -6.24 -6.78 -22.92
N PRO A 338 -6.81 -5.56 -22.92
CA PRO A 338 -6.81 -4.72 -24.12
C PRO A 338 -5.39 -4.27 -24.48
N ALA A 339 -5.13 -4.10 -25.77
CA ALA A 339 -3.83 -3.70 -26.32
C ALA A 339 -3.37 -2.33 -25.77
N ALA A 340 -2.05 -2.17 -25.62
CA ALA A 340 -1.43 -0.92 -25.19
C ALA A 340 -1.74 0.22 -26.18
N PRO A 341 -2.24 1.38 -25.72
CA PRO A 341 -2.35 2.56 -26.58
C PRO A 341 -0.99 3.28 -26.72
N ARG A 342 -0.81 3.90 -27.89
CA ARG A 342 0.41 4.61 -28.36
C ARG A 342 0.73 5.84 -27.51
N GLU A 343 2.02 6.15 -27.45
CA GLU A 343 2.61 7.34 -26.82
C GLU A 343 1.90 8.63 -27.26
N ILE A 344 1.34 9.36 -26.28
CA ILE A 344 0.96 10.76 -26.41
C ILE A 344 1.43 11.44 -25.12
N SER A 345 2.29 12.45 -25.26
CA SER A 345 2.71 13.35 -24.17
C SER A 345 1.49 14.14 -23.68
N PRO A 346 1.14 14.15 -22.38
CA PRO A 346 0.01 14.93 -21.88
C PRO A 346 0.34 16.42 -21.67
N PHE A 347 1.56 16.88 -21.94
CA PHE A 347 2.01 18.24 -21.63
C PHE A 347 2.89 18.84 -22.73
N GLU A 348 2.37 18.93 -23.96
CA GLU A 348 2.80 19.95 -24.93
C GLU A 348 1.79 21.09 -25.00
#